data_AF-A0AAW6BJU0-F1
#
_entry.id   AF-A0AAW6BJU0-F1
#
_cell.length_a   1.000
_cell.length_b   1.000
_cell.length_c   1.000
_cell.angle_alpha   90.00
_cell.angle_beta   90.00
_cell.angle_gamma   90.00
#
_symmetry.space_group_name_H-M   'P 1'
#
loop_
_entity.id
_entity.type
_entity.pdbx_description
1 polymer ?
#
loop_
_entity_poly.entity_id
_entity_poly.type
_entity_poly.pdbx_seq_one_letter_code
_entity_poly.pdbx_strand_id
1 'polypeptide(L)'
;MFDYADKHCQQSTDCVVNISKITPFKWDTLYVIDSGWNLDEIKSVIGAELKERTDIFSKIIFVKDGQVVYFEEYYYYPDSGDEKILVLDFDYENQEKGLIAYYRVPREAPKIVIKMKGDPSVEDKIYYLFSSANEQQVQRNPSSFRKPS
;
A
#
# COMPACT_ATOMS: atom_id res chain seq x y z
N MET A 1 6.36 -10.07 3.05
CA MET A 1 4.89 -10.04 3.19
C MET A 1 4.24 -11.30 2.65
N PHE A 2 4.58 -11.72 1.42
CA PHE A 2 4.05 -12.93 0.78
C PHE A 2 4.13 -14.18 1.66
N ASP A 3 5.31 -14.51 2.19
CA ASP A 3 5.49 -15.70 3.06
C ASP A 3 4.55 -15.71 4.27
N TYR A 4 4.28 -14.54 4.86
CA TYR A 4 3.35 -14.45 5.98
C TYR A 4 1.91 -14.67 5.50
N ALA A 5 1.52 -14.04 4.38
CA ALA A 5 0.19 -14.20 3.81
C ALA A 5 -0.07 -15.65 3.41
N ASP A 6 0.86 -16.31 2.72
CA ASP A 6 0.75 -17.73 2.33
C ASP A 6 0.51 -18.66 3.52
N LYS A 7 1.15 -18.36 4.65
CA LYS A 7 1.06 -19.19 5.86
C LYS A 7 -0.18 -18.90 6.71
N HIS A 8 -0.72 -17.69 6.63
CA HIS A 8 -1.69 -17.19 7.60
C HIS A 8 -3.00 -16.68 7.02
N CYS A 9 -3.09 -16.52 5.70
CA CYS A 9 -4.27 -16.00 5.01
C CYS A 9 -4.90 -17.07 4.13
N GLN A 10 -6.23 -17.07 4.09
CA GLN A 10 -7.00 -17.92 3.18
C GLN A 10 -7.29 -17.15 1.89
N GLN A 11 -7.16 -17.83 0.74
CA GLN A 11 -7.47 -17.25 -0.56
C GLN A 11 -8.91 -16.72 -0.65
N SER A 12 -9.10 -15.65 -1.40
CA SER A 12 -10.37 -14.95 -1.65
C SER A 12 -11.08 -14.38 -0.42
N THR A 13 -10.41 -14.35 0.73
CA THR A 13 -10.95 -13.77 1.98
C THR A 13 -10.10 -12.60 2.46
N ASP A 14 -10.73 -11.65 3.13
CA ASP A 14 -10.03 -10.53 3.75
C ASP A 14 -9.24 -11.04 4.95
N CYS A 15 -7.92 -10.97 4.87
CA CYS A 15 -7.02 -11.38 5.93
C CYS A 15 -6.49 -10.16 6.69
N VAL A 16 -6.91 -9.98 7.94
CA VAL A 16 -6.42 -8.88 8.77
C VAL A 16 -5.04 -9.23 9.32
N VAL A 17 -4.03 -8.48 8.88
CA VAL A 17 -2.62 -8.68 9.27
C VAL A 17 -2.16 -7.56 10.18
N ASN A 18 -1.46 -7.91 11.26
CA ASN A 18 -0.73 -6.93 12.05
C ASN A 18 0.65 -6.72 11.41
N ILE A 19 0.83 -5.60 10.70
CA ILE A 19 2.05 -5.31 9.94
C ILE A 19 3.29 -5.19 10.83
N SER A 20 3.13 -4.84 12.11
CA SER A 20 4.24 -4.82 13.08
C SER A 20 4.83 -6.19 13.36
N LYS A 21 4.11 -7.29 13.07
CA LYS A 21 4.66 -8.66 13.20
C LYS A 21 5.60 -9.05 12.07
N ILE A 22 5.54 -8.36 10.93
CA ILE A 22 6.33 -8.68 9.73
C ILE A 22 7.29 -7.55 9.34
N THR A 23 7.47 -6.57 10.20
CA THR A 23 8.38 -5.43 10.03
C THR A 23 9.34 -5.40 11.22
N PRO A 24 10.50 -6.08 11.15
CA PRO A 24 11.39 -6.29 12.30
C PRO A 24 12.13 -5.02 12.76
N PHE A 25 11.93 -3.89 12.07
CA PHE A 25 12.56 -2.61 12.35
C PHE A 25 11.63 -1.66 13.14
N LYS A 26 12.22 -0.60 13.70
CA LYS A 26 11.47 0.44 14.41
C LYS A 26 10.89 1.43 13.39
N TRP A 27 9.64 1.80 13.59
CA TRP A 27 8.86 2.75 12.78
C TRP A 27 7.68 3.24 13.63
N ASP A 28 7.13 4.40 13.31
CA ASP A 28 6.01 5.00 14.03
C ASP A 28 4.75 5.08 13.16
N THR A 29 4.91 5.33 11.86
CA THR A 29 3.81 5.35 10.90
C THR A 29 4.22 4.74 9.56
N LEU A 30 3.32 3.92 9.00
CA LEU A 30 3.38 3.42 7.64
C LEU A 30 2.45 4.27 6.76
N TYR A 31 2.94 4.68 5.59
CA TYR A 31 2.16 5.34 4.55
C TYR A 31 2.11 4.46 3.31
N VAL A 32 0.95 4.38 2.68
CA VAL A 32 0.79 3.73 1.36
C VAL A 32 0.30 4.78 0.39
N ILE A 33 1.12 5.10 -0.59
CA ILE A 33 0.90 6.21 -1.52
C ILE A 33 0.81 5.62 -2.92
N ASP A 34 -0.18 6.04 -3.68
CA ASP A 34 -0.30 5.56 -5.05
C ASP A 34 0.78 6.18 -5.96
N SER A 35 0.91 5.61 -7.15
CA SER A 35 1.66 6.20 -8.25
C SER A 35 1.16 7.62 -8.58
N GLY A 36 2.02 8.36 -9.25
CA GLY A 36 1.81 9.75 -9.68
C GLY A 36 2.38 10.78 -8.71
N TRP A 37 2.55 10.46 -7.43
CA TRP A 37 2.97 11.46 -6.44
C TRP A 37 4.42 11.87 -6.61
N ASN A 38 4.69 13.17 -6.66
CA ASN A 38 6.03 13.72 -6.69
C ASN A 38 6.63 13.80 -5.27
N LEU A 39 7.94 14.03 -5.18
CA LEU A 39 8.66 14.03 -3.89
C LEU A 39 8.16 15.12 -2.91
N ASP A 40 7.74 16.28 -3.41
CA ASP A 40 7.25 17.36 -2.56
C ASP A 40 5.85 17.04 -2.00
N GLU A 41 4.98 16.45 -2.82
CA GLU A 41 3.68 15.94 -2.39
C GLU A 41 3.85 14.86 -1.32
N ILE A 42 4.74 13.88 -1.56
CA ILE A 42 5.06 12.82 -0.59
C ILE A 42 5.58 13.43 0.72
N LYS A 43 6.58 14.33 0.64
CA LYS A 43 7.18 15.01 1.80
C LYS A 43 6.13 15.77 2.60
N SER A 44 5.18 16.43 1.93
CA SER A 44 4.11 17.19 2.58
C SER A 44 3.18 16.31 3.45
N VAL A 45 2.99 15.05 3.05
CA VAL A 45 2.14 14.08 3.75
C VAL A 45 2.90 13.34 4.83
N ILE A 46 4.09 12.82 4.51
CA ILE A 46 4.81 11.94 5.43
C ILE A 46 5.68 12.71 6.43
N GLY A 47 5.92 14.01 6.19
CA GLY A 47 6.73 14.89 7.03
C GLY A 47 8.23 14.58 7.02
N ALA A 48 8.69 13.81 6.03
CA ALA A 48 10.06 13.31 5.92
C ALA A 48 10.55 13.35 4.46
N GLU A 49 11.86 13.49 4.26
CA GLU A 49 12.45 13.46 2.92
C GLU A 49 12.60 12.03 2.41
N LEU A 50 12.14 11.81 1.17
CA LEU A 50 12.41 10.60 0.39
C LEU A 50 13.53 10.92 -0.61
N LYS A 51 14.67 10.22 -0.50
CA LYS A 51 15.89 10.57 -1.25
C LYS A 51 15.91 10.09 -2.70
N GLU A 52 15.05 9.14 -3.06
CA GLU A 52 15.05 8.49 -4.37
C GLU A 52 13.75 8.78 -5.11
N ARG A 53 13.86 9.10 -6.41
CA ARG A 53 12.71 9.37 -7.27
C ARG A 53 12.08 8.06 -7.72
N THR A 54 10.75 8.04 -7.77
CA THR A 54 9.98 7.97 -9.02
C THR A 54 8.53 8.37 -8.75
N ASP A 55 7.89 9.09 -9.65
CA ASP A 55 6.43 9.35 -9.64
C ASP A 55 5.65 8.19 -10.29
N ILE A 56 6.31 7.16 -10.79
CA ILE A 56 5.67 6.10 -11.59
C ILE A 56 5.19 4.92 -10.72
N PHE A 57 5.76 4.78 -9.52
CA PHE A 57 5.55 3.62 -8.66
C PHE A 57 4.72 3.98 -7.44
N SER A 58 3.76 3.13 -7.10
CA SER A 58 3.10 3.16 -5.80
C SER A 58 4.09 2.73 -4.72
N LYS A 59 3.93 3.22 -3.50
CA LYS A 59 4.95 3.09 -2.44
C LYS A 59 4.34 2.67 -1.12
N ILE A 60 5.06 1.81 -0.40
CA ILE A 60 4.88 1.62 1.03
C ILE A 60 6.09 2.27 1.72
N ILE A 61 5.83 3.24 2.60
CA ILE A 61 6.87 4.06 3.24
C ILE A 61 6.70 3.96 4.76
N PHE A 62 7.78 3.63 5.46
CA PHE A 62 7.83 3.61 6.92
C PHE A 62 8.64 4.80 7.42
N VAL A 63 8.03 5.55 8.33
CA VAL A 63 8.64 6.73 8.96
C VAL A 63 8.86 6.48 10.44
N LYS A 64 10.01 6.91 10.94
CA LYS A 64 10.36 6.95 12.36
C LYS A 64 10.97 8.30 12.71
N ASP A 65 10.49 8.94 13.78
CA ASP A 65 11.09 10.17 14.32
C ASP A 65 11.35 11.24 13.23
N GLY A 66 10.41 11.38 12.28
CA GLY A 66 10.49 12.33 11.16
C GLY A 66 11.44 11.92 10.01
N GLN A 67 11.89 10.65 9.97
CA GLN A 67 12.80 10.15 8.94
C GLN A 67 12.23 8.88 8.28
N VAL A 68 12.43 8.74 6.97
CA VAL A 68 12.13 7.48 6.27
C VAL A 68 13.15 6.43 6.70
N VAL A 69 12.66 5.34 7.29
CA VAL A 69 13.51 4.23 7.77
C VAL A 69 13.48 3.01 6.83
N TYR A 70 12.44 2.91 6.02
CA TYR A 70 12.28 1.86 5.02
C TYR A 70 11.25 2.31 3.99
N PHE A 71 11.43 1.93 2.73
CA PHE A 71 10.37 2.02 1.73
C PHE A 71 10.55 0.96 0.65
N GLU A 72 9.45 0.62 0.00
CA GLU A 72 9.40 -0.26 -1.16
C GLU A 72 8.56 0.41 -2.25
N GLU A 73 8.91 0.15 -3.49
CA GLU A 73 8.21 0.63 -4.67
C GLU A 73 7.55 -0.53 -5.41
N TYR A 74 6.36 -0.28 -5.94
CA TYR A 74 5.53 -1.25 -6.63
C TYR A 74 5.08 -0.66 -7.96
N TYR A 75 5.41 -1.35 -9.04
CA TYR A 75 5.06 -0.90 -10.38
C TYR A 75 3.61 -1.24 -10.69
N TYR A 76 2.92 -0.35 -11.41
CA TYR A 76 1.52 -0.55 -11.79
C TYR A 76 1.32 -1.76 -12.73
N TYR A 77 2.32 -2.04 -13.58
CA TYR A 77 2.33 -3.20 -14.49
C TYR A 77 3.38 -4.23 -14.06
N PRO A 78 3.10 -5.04 -13.02
CA PRO A 78 4.04 -6.06 -12.55
C PRO A 78 4.55 -6.91 -13.72
N ASP A 79 5.82 -7.31 -13.65
CA ASP A 79 6.43 -8.11 -14.71
C ASP A 79 5.56 -9.35 -14.98
N SER A 80 5.37 -9.68 -16.25
CA SER A 80 4.52 -10.81 -16.63
C SER A 80 5.07 -12.12 -16.07
N GLY A 81 6.37 -12.19 -15.78
CA GLY A 81 7.06 -13.34 -15.18
C GLY A 81 6.90 -13.52 -13.67
N ASP A 82 6.37 -12.54 -12.92
CA ASP A 82 6.21 -12.68 -11.47
C ASP A 82 5.00 -13.57 -11.13
N GLU A 83 5.26 -14.65 -10.38
CA GLU A 83 4.21 -15.55 -9.86
C GLU A 83 3.42 -14.89 -8.71
N LYS A 84 4.05 -13.98 -7.95
CA LYS A 84 3.43 -13.30 -6.80
C LYS A 84 3.52 -11.79 -6.96
N ILE A 85 2.38 -11.13 -6.94
CA ILE A 85 2.27 -9.70 -7.19
C ILE A 85 1.59 -9.01 -6.02
N LEU A 86 2.21 -7.99 -5.45
CA LEU A 86 1.53 -7.08 -4.53
C LEU A 86 0.82 -5.99 -5.34
N VAL A 87 -0.47 -5.78 -5.06
CA VAL A 87 -1.26 -4.69 -5.61
C VAL A 87 -1.71 -3.81 -4.45
N LEU A 88 -1.37 -2.52 -4.50
CA LEU A 88 -1.87 -1.55 -3.53
C LEU A 88 -3.30 -1.17 -3.96
N ASP A 89 -4.27 -1.70 -3.23
CA ASP A 89 -5.69 -1.56 -3.55
C ASP A 89 -6.25 -0.31 -2.89
N PHE A 90 -6.57 0.69 -3.72
CA PHE A 90 -7.14 1.99 -3.33
C PHE A 90 -8.65 2.09 -3.60
N ASP A 91 -9.33 0.96 -3.81
CA ASP A 91 -10.80 0.87 -3.98
C ASP A 91 -11.32 1.85 -5.06
N TYR A 92 -10.67 1.90 -6.22
CA TYR A 92 -11.00 2.82 -7.32
C TYR A 92 -12.42 2.66 -7.87
N GLU A 93 -13.02 1.48 -7.67
CA GLU A 93 -14.37 1.17 -8.14
C GLU A 93 -15.45 1.82 -7.25
N ASN A 94 -15.11 2.17 -6.00
CA ASN A 94 -16.04 2.74 -5.04
C ASN A 94 -16.10 4.27 -5.12
N GLN A 95 -16.80 4.76 -6.13
CA GLN A 95 -16.92 6.20 -6.39
C GLN A 95 -17.78 6.95 -5.37
N GLU A 96 -18.61 6.25 -4.57
CA GLU A 96 -19.52 6.88 -3.60
C GLU A 96 -18.77 7.58 -2.45
N LYS A 97 -17.62 7.04 -2.05
CA LYS A 97 -16.84 7.56 -0.92
C LYS A 97 -15.76 8.56 -1.32
N GLY A 98 -15.57 8.80 -2.62
CA GLY A 98 -14.49 9.65 -3.15
C GLY A 98 -13.13 8.95 -3.21
N LEU A 99 -12.21 9.48 -4.03
CA LEU A 99 -10.92 8.85 -4.30
C LEU A 99 -10.01 8.82 -3.06
N ILE A 100 -9.41 7.66 -2.81
CA ILE A 100 -8.39 7.50 -1.79
C ILE A 100 -7.10 8.15 -2.28
N ALA A 101 -6.55 9.05 -1.48
CA ALA A 101 -5.28 9.71 -1.74
C ALA A 101 -4.10 8.86 -1.26
N TYR A 102 -4.18 8.38 -0.02
CA TYR A 102 -3.18 7.50 0.58
C TYR A 102 -3.74 6.80 1.82
N TYR A 103 -3.04 5.77 2.29
CA TYR A 103 -3.26 5.17 3.61
C TYR A 103 -2.24 5.68 4.62
N ARG A 104 -2.69 5.92 5.85
CA ARG A 104 -1.85 6.23 7.02
C ARG A 104 -2.14 5.22 8.13
N VAL A 105 -1.14 4.38 8.44
CA VAL A 105 -1.26 3.30 9.43
C VAL A 105 -0.29 3.57 10.59
N PRO A 106 -0.78 4.07 11.74
CA PRO A 106 0.06 4.28 12.91
C PRO A 106 0.42 2.94 13.56
N ARG A 107 1.59 2.85 14.19
CA ARG A 107 2.08 1.61 14.84
C ARG A 107 1.18 1.15 15.99
N GLU A 108 0.45 2.07 16.61
CA GLU A 108 -0.51 1.80 17.68
C GLU A 108 -1.76 1.07 17.15
N ALA A 109 -2.07 1.22 15.85
CA ALA A 109 -3.16 0.52 15.16
C ALA A 109 -2.65 -0.13 13.85
N PRO A 110 -1.76 -1.13 13.94
CA PRO A 110 -0.93 -1.62 12.83
C PRO A 110 -1.67 -2.65 11.95
N LYS A 111 -3.00 -2.61 11.91
CA LYS A 111 -3.79 -3.57 11.15
C LYS A 111 -3.90 -3.12 9.70
N ILE A 112 -3.71 -4.04 8.78
CA ILE A 112 -3.94 -3.90 7.34
C ILE A 112 -4.77 -5.09 6.86
N VAL A 113 -5.31 -5.00 5.65
CA VAL A 113 -5.97 -6.13 4.99
C VAL A 113 -5.10 -6.60 3.84
N ILE A 114 -4.93 -7.92 3.76
CA ILE A 114 -4.36 -8.60 2.59
C ILE A 114 -5.43 -9.53 2.04
N LYS A 115 -5.73 -9.44 0.75
CA LYS A 115 -6.61 -10.39 0.06
C LYS A 115 -5.86 -11.07 -1.07
N MET A 116 -5.75 -12.39 -0.99
CA MET A 116 -5.10 -13.20 -2.01
C MET A 116 -6.10 -13.59 -3.09
N LYS A 117 -5.78 -13.35 -4.36
CA LYS A 117 -6.62 -13.67 -5.52
C LYS A 117 -5.77 -14.36 -6.58
N GLY A 118 -6.17 -15.55 -7.01
CA GLY A 118 -5.54 -16.22 -8.16
C GLY A 118 -5.92 -15.57 -9.48
N ASP A 119 -5.05 -15.66 -10.49
CA ASP A 119 -5.39 -15.35 -11.87
C ASP A 119 -6.07 -16.57 -12.54
N PRO A 120 -7.32 -16.48 -13.02
CA PRO A 120 -7.94 -17.59 -13.73
C PRO A 120 -7.26 -17.87 -15.09
N SER A 121 -6.46 -16.94 -15.61
CA SER A 121 -5.86 -17.00 -16.95
C SER A 121 -4.40 -17.48 -16.93
N VAL A 122 -3.74 -17.47 -15.77
CA VAL A 122 -2.33 -17.85 -15.59
C VAL A 122 -2.23 -18.74 -14.37
N GLU A 123 -1.90 -20.02 -14.60
CA GLU A 123 -1.66 -21.00 -13.54
C GLU A 123 -0.55 -20.48 -12.60
N ASP A 124 -0.72 -20.69 -11.29
CA ASP A 124 0.19 -20.27 -10.21
C ASP A 124 0.36 -18.76 -9.95
N LYS A 125 -0.26 -17.88 -10.74
CA LYS A 125 -0.20 -16.43 -10.50
C LYS A 125 -1.13 -15.98 -9.38
N ILE A 126 -0.58 -15.34 -8.35
CA ILE A 126 -1.32 -14.87 -7.17
C ILE A 126 -1.11 -13.37 -6.96
N TYR A 127 -2.22 -12.63 -6.91
CA TYR A 127 -2.26 -11.23 -6.52
C TYR A 127 -2.55 -11.11 -5.02
N TYR A 128 -1.79 -10.26 -4.35
CA TYR A 128 -1.94 -9.90 -2.94
C TYR A 128 -2.40 -8.45 -2.90
N LEU A 129 -3.69 -8.26 -2.72
CA LEU A 129 -4.30 -6.94 -2.62
C LEU A 129 -4.06 -6.40 -1.20
N PHE A 130 -3.26 -5.35 -1.09
CA PHE A 130 -3.00 -4.63 0.16
C PHE A 130 -3.99 -3.48 0.29
N SER A 131 -4.74 -3.40 1.38
CA SER A 131 -5.64 -2.28 1.65
C SER A 131 -5.70 -1.89 3.14
N SER A 132 -6.37 -0.77 3.41
CA SER A 132 -6.63 -0.32 4.78
C SER A 132 -7.54 -1.30 5.53
N ALA A 133 -7.35 -1.41 6.85
CA ALA A 133 -8.22 -2.19 7.72
C ALA A 133 -9.46 -1.43 8.19
N ASN A 134 -9.49 -0.10 8.04
CA ASN A 134 -10.62 0.76 8.42
C ASN A 134 -10.49 2.16 7.82
N GLU A 135 -11.62 2.89 7.79
CA GLU A 135 -11.70 4.25 7.23
C GLU A 135 -10.83 5.30 7.95
N GLN A 136 -10.45 5.10 9.22
CA GLN A 136 -9.57 6.06 9.92
C GLN A 136 -8.15 6.07 9.34
N GLN A 137 -7.75 4.99 8.68
CA GLN A 137 -6.48 4.89 7.97
C GLN A 137 -6.54 5.52 6.58
N VAL A 138 -7.74 5.77 6.06
CA VAL A 138 -7.95 6.27 4.70
C VAL A 138 -7.89 7.79 4.70
N GLN A 139 -7.00 8.34 3.87
CA GLN A 139 -6.95 9.76 3.60
C GLN A 139 -7.49 9.95 2.20
N ARG A 140 -8.61 10.66 2.08
CA ARG A 140 -9.30 10.88 0.80
C ARG A 140 -8.92 12.25 0.26
N ASN A 141 -8.79 12.33 -1.05
CA ASN A 141 -8.54 13.61 -1.70
C ASN A 141 -9.84 14.40 -1.75
N PRO A 142 -9.89 15.67 -1.30
CA PRO A 142 -10.86 16.59 -1.87
C PRO A 142 -10.56 16.69 -3.38
N SER A 143 -11.62 16.84 -4.17
CA SER A 143 -11.75 16.60 -5.62
C SER A 143 -10.73 17.26 -6.58
N SER A 144 -9.66 17.88 -6.08
CA SER A 144 -8.70 18.70 -6.80
C SER A 144 -7.34 18.06 -7.05
N PHE A 145 -7.00 16.91 -6.45
CA PHE A 145 -5.60 16.46 -6.46
C PHE A 145 -5.16 15.61 -7.66
N ARG A 146 -6.08 15.03 -8.45
CA ARG A 146 -5.86 14.53 -9.83
C ARG A 146 -7.17 13.92 -10.31
N LYS A 147 -7.73 14.44 -11.41
CA LYS A 147 -8.57 13.61 -12.27
C LYS A 147 -7.62 12.74 -13.09
N PRO A 148 -7.79 11.41 -13.15
CA PRO A 148 -7.11 10.64 -14.19
C PRO A 148 -7.55 11.23 -15.54
N SER A 149 -6.56 11.68 -16.32
CA SER A 149 -6.72 12.16 -17.69
C SER A 149 -7.04 11.01 -18.63
#